data_AF-A0A934CKY1-F1
#
_entry.id   AF-A0A934CKY1-F1
#
_cell.length_a   1.000
_cell.length_b   1.000
_cell.length_c   1.000
_cell.angle_alpha   90.00
_cell.angle_beta   90.00
_cell.angle_gamma   90.00
#
_symmetry.space_group_name_H-M   'P 1'
#
loop_
_entity.id
_entity.type
_entity.pdbx_description
1 polymer ?
#
loop_
_entity_poly.entity_id
_entity_poly.type
_entity_poly.pdbx_seq_one_letter_code
_entity_poly.pdbx_strand_id
1 'polypeptide(L)'
;MSIIVVGLNHKSAPIEVREKLAFNPNSINNALSLFSQKYQDQNAEIVILSTCNRVELYISSQDGAIKVEDVFSFLADFHKIEPNTFSPYMYHYNDDRA
;
A
#
# COMPACT_ATOMS: atom_id res chain seq x y z
N MET A 1 14.31 8.78 -9.07
CA MET A 1 13.41 8.19 -8.05
C MET A 1 12.03 8.70 -8.37
N SER A 2 11.07 7.79 -8.47
CA SER A 2 9.65 8.10 -8.63
C SER A 2 8.91 7.72 -7.36
N ILE A 3 7.89 8.49 -7.00
CA ILE A 3 7.07 8.22 -5.83
C ILE A 3 5.68 7.79 -6.31
N ILE A 4 5.17 6.70 -5.73
CA ILE A 4 3.78 6.28 -5.91
C ILE A 4 3.08 6.25 -4.57
N VAL A 5 1.81 6.63 -4.56
CA VAL A 5 0.92 6.49 -3.42
C VAL A 5 -0.23 5.62 -3.83
N VAL A 6 -0.49 4.60 -3.03
CA VAL A 6 -1.56 3.65 -3.26
C VAL A 6 -2.34 3.48 -1.97
N GLY A 7 -3.64 3.68 -2.01
CA GLY A 7 -4.44 3.59 -0.80
C GLY A 7 -5.92 3.78 -1.00
N LEU A 8 -6.62 3.82 0.12
CA LEU A 8 -8.03 4.14 0.20
C LEU A 8 -8.31 5.00 1.43
N ASN A 9 -9.46 5.67 1.43
CA ASN A 9 -9.87 6.50 2.56
C ASN A 9 -11.38 6.45 2.79
N HIS A 10 -11.84 7.10 3.86
CA HIS A 10 -13.25 7.14 4.26
C HIS A 10 -14.21 7.72 3.21
N LYS A 11 -13.72 8.46 2.20
CA LYS A 11 -14.54 8.97 1.09
C LYS A 11 -14.71 7.94 -0.01
N SER A 12 -13.70 7.09 -0.24
CA SER A 12 -13.72 6.08 -1.30
C SER A 12 -14.19 4.72 -0.82
N ALA A 13 -13.93 4.35 0.44
CA ALA A 13 -14.14 2.99 0.94
C ALA A 13 -15.00 2.95 2.23
N PRO A 14 -15.92 1.97 2.34
CA PRO A 14 -16.67 1.73 3.56
C PRO A 14 -15.74 1.23 4.68
N ILE A 15 -16.22 1.29 5.94
CA ILE A 15 -15.38 0.99 7.11
C ILE A 15 -14.90 -0.46 7.14
N GLU A 16 -15.73 -1.40 6.70
CA GLU A 16 -15.45 -2.84 6.70
C GLU A 16 -14.31 -3.19 5.74
N VAL A 17 -14.14 -2.43 4.65
CA VAL A 17 -13.01 -2.59 3.72
C VAL A 17 -11.75 -1.96 4.31
N ARG A 18 -11.87 -0.79 4.95
CA ARG A 18 -10.76 -0.13 5.63
C ARG A 18 -10.17 -0.97 6.76
N GLU A 19 -11.01 -1.58 7.58
CA GLU A 19 -10.58 -2.43 8.69
C GLU A 19 -9.82 -3.67 8.21
N LYS A 20 -10.23 -4.27 7.08
CA LYS A 20 -9.52 -5.41 6.49
C LYS A 20 -8.11 -5.06 6.02
N LEU A 21 -7.89 -3.82 5.60
CA LEU A 21 -6.60 -3.30 5.13
C LEU A 21 -5.81 -2.56 6.23
N ALA A 22 -6.34 -2.42 7.43
CA ALA A 22 -5.65 -1.69 8.49
C ALA A 22 -4.42 -2.45 8.98
N PHE A 23 -3.29 -1.76 9.06
CA PHE A 23 -2.09 -2.26 9.72
C PHE A 23 -2.18 -2.00 11.22
N ASN A 24 -2.03 -3.05 12.03
CA ASN A 24 -1.95 -2.92 13.47
C ASN A 24 -0.48 -2.73 13.90
N PRO A 25 -0.21 -2.17 15.10
CA PRO A 25 1.15 -1.91 15.56
C PRO A 25 2.06 -3.14 15.59
N ASN A 26 1.50 -4.34 15.75
CA ASN A 26 2.25 -5.59 15.80
C ASN A 26 2.59 -6.12 14.39
N SER A 27 1.78 -5.82 13.38
CA SER A 27 1.93 -6.32 12.02
C SER A 27 2.69 -5.36 11.10
N ILE A 28 2.73 -4.07 11.41
CA ILE A 28 3.35 -3.06 10.54
C ILE A 28 4.85 -3.30 10.32
N ASN A 29 5.60 -3.70 11.36
CA ASN A 29 7.04 -4.02 11.22
C ASN A 29 7.28 -5.24 10.32
N ASN A 30 6.38 -6.23 10.39
CA ASN A 30 6.42 -7.39 9.51
C ASN A 30 6.11 -6.99 8.05
N ALA A 31 5.12 -6.11 7.84
CA ALA A 31 4.80 -5.59 6.51
C ALA A 31 6.01 -4.87 5.87
N LEU A 32 6.63 -3.95 6.63
CA LEU A 32 7.82 -3.22 6.18
C LEU A 32 8.96 -4.20 5.84
N SER A 33 9.21 -5.19 6.70
CA SER A 33 10.27 -6.18 6.51
C SER A 33 10.03 -7.08 5.30
N LEU A 34 8.78 -7.51 5.07
CA LEU A 34 8.40 -8.31 3.89
C LEU A 34 8.53 -7.50 2.60
N PHE A 35 8.11 -6.23 2.62
CA PHE A 35 8.24 -5.34 1.47
C PHE A 35 9.71 -5.09 1.13
N SER A 36 10.54 -4.72 2.11
CA SER A 36 11.97 -4.46 1.90
C SER A 36 12.70 -5.70 1.39
N GLN A 37 12.38 -6.91 1.88
CA GLN A 37 12.96 -8.14 1.35
C GLN A 37 12.50 -8.44 -0.08
N LYS A 38 11.21 -8.23 -0.38
CA LYS A 38 10.67 -8.49 -1.72
C LYS A 38 11.27 -7.56 -2.78
N TYR A 39 11.54 -6.31 -2.42
CA TYR A 39 11.99 -5.28 -3.35
C TYR A 39 13.42 -4.77 -3.11
N GLN A 40 14.27 -5.60 -2.50
CA GLN A 40 15.63 -5.23 -2.10
C GLN A 40 16.49 -4.77 -3.28
N ASP A 41 16.34 -5.42 -4.44
CA ASP A 41 17.12 -5.13 -5.65
C ASP A 41 16.68 -3.83 -6.35
N GLN A 42 15.49 -3.31 -6.03
CA GLN A 42 14.94 -2.08 -6.61
C GLN A 42 15.26 -0.83 -5.78
N ASN A 43 16.03 -0.97 -4.70
CA ASN A 43 16.32 0.08 -3.72
C ASN A 43 15.04 0.83 -3.30
N ALA A 44 13.99 0.06 -3.02
CA ALA A 44 12.67 0.60 -2.75
C ALA A 44 12.50 0.95 -1.26
N GLU A 45 11.89 2.10 -1.01
CA GLU A 45 11.53 2.59 0.31
C GLU A 45 10.01 2.65 0.44
N ILE A 46 9.49 2.38 1.64
CA ILE A 46 8.06 2.36 1.90
C ILE A 46 7.72 3.05 3.22
N VAL A 47 6.66 3.85 3.19
CA VAL A 47 5.98 4.37 4.38
C VAL A 47 4.53 3.90 4.36
N ILE A 48 4.07 3.38 5.50
CA ILE A 48 2.69 2.92 5.69
C ILE A 48 1.96 3.92 6.60
N LEU A 49 0.91 4.54 6.07
CA LEU A 49 -0.01 5.39 6.83
C LEU A 49 -1.33 4.65 7.04
N SER A 50 -1.51 4.08 8.24
CA SER A 50 -2.70 3.34 8.62
C SER A 50 -3.39 4.05 9.80
N THR A 51 -4.57 4.59 9.55
CA THR A 51 -5.40 5.29 10.55
C THR A 51 -6.85 4.82 10.44
N CYS A 52 -7.74 5.30 11.31
CA CYS A 52 -9.17 5.05 11.15
C CYS A 52 -9.74 5.58 9.82
N ASN A 53 -9.15 6.63 9.24
CA ASN A 53 -9.72 7.33 8.08
C ASN A 53 -9.10 6.93 6.74
N ARG A 54 -7.94 6.28 6.74
CA ARG A 54 -7.18 5.93 5.53
C ARG A 54 -6.15 4.83 5.78
N VAL A 55 -5.88 4.08 4.73
CA VAL A 55 -4.74 3.17 4.61
C VAL A 55 -4.03 3.54 3.30
N GLU A 56 -2.80 4.02 3.40
CA GLU A 56 -1.99 4.48 2.27
C GLU A 56 -0.56 3.94 2.38
N LEU A 57 -0.02 3.49 1.25
CA LEU A 57 1.36 3.09 1.09
C LEU A 57 2.03 4.12 0.17
N TYR A 58 3.05 4.78 0.70
CA TYR A 58 3.91 5.71 -0.03
C TYR A 58 5.19 4.96 -0.35
N ILE A 59 5.52 4.84 -1.63
CA ILE A 59 6.65 4.03 -2.08
C ILE A 59 7.53 4.88 -2.99
N SER A 60 8.81 4.91 -2.67
CA SER A 60 9.84 5.48 -3.54
C SER A 60 10.65 4.33 -4.14
N SER A 61 10.88 4.36 -5.44
CA SER A 61 11.75 3.37 -6.10
C SER A 61 12.53 3.99 -7.26
N GLN A 62 13.60 3.30 -7.68
CA GLN A 62 14.40 3.74 -8.81
C GLN A 62 13.67 3.45 -10.13
N ASP A 63 13.66 4.44 -11.04
CA ASP A 63 13.13 4.33 -12.41
C ASP A 63 11.72 3.71 -12.55
N GLY A 64 10.85 3.90 -11.55
CA GLY A 64 9.50 3.32 -11.57
C GLY A 64 9.47 1.80 -11.48
N ALA A 65 10.49 1.19 -10.87
CA ALA A 65 10.62 -0.26 -10.76
C ALA A 65 9.46 -0.92 -10.00
N ILE A 66 8.77 -0.18 -9.12
CA ILE A 66 7.55 -0.63 -8.47
C ILE A 66 6.35 0.07 -9.09
N LYS A 67 5.38 -0.72 -9.54
CA LYS A 67 4.13 -0.24 -10.14
C LYS A 67 2.98 -0.38 -9.15
N VAL A 68 1.86 0.29 -9.47
CA VAL A 68 0.64 0.26 -8.66
C VAL A 68 0.15 -1.18 -8.44
N GLU A 69 0.24 -2.04 -9.46
CA GLU A 69 -0.20 -3.43 -9.42
C GLU A 69 0.63 -4.28 -8.44
N ASP A 70 1.91 -3.96 -8.28
CA ASP A 70 2.80 -4.61 -7.31
C ASP A 70 2.34 -4.33 -5.88
N VAL A 71 1.92 -3.08 -5.62
CA VAL A 71 1.40 -2.64 -4.31
C VAL A 71 0.05 -3.28 -4.02
N PHE A 72 -0.83 -3.36 -5.02
CA PHE A 72 -2.12 -4.04 -4.88
C PHE A 72 -1.93 -5.52 -4.52
N SER A 73 -0.99 -6.18 -5.20
CA SER A 73 -0.64 -7.58 -4.92
C SER A 73 -0.07 -7.74 -3.52
N PHE A 74 0.82 -6.84 -3.10
CA PHE A 74 1.36 -6.84 -1.74
C PHE A 74 0.27 -6.68 -0.67
N LEU A 75 -0.67 -5.75 -0.85
CA LEU A 75 -1.80 -5.57 0.09
C LEU A 75 -2.70 -6.81 0.16
N ALA A 76 -3.03 -7.40 -0.99
CA ALA A 76 -3.84 -8.62 -1.06
C ALA A 76 -3.15 -9.79 -0.35
N ASP A 77 -1.87 -10.02 -0.63
CA ASP A 77 -1.08 -11.10 -0.06
C ASP A 77 -0.89 -10.94 1.46
N PHE A 78 -0.54 -9.73 1.90
CA PHE A 78 -0.26 -9.44 3.31
C PHE A 78 -1.53 -9.57 4.18
N HIS A 79 -2.64 -8.98 3.73
CA HIS A 79 -3.91 -9.02 4.47
C HIS A 79 -4.71 -10.30 4.22
N LYS A 80 -4.29 -11.14 3.26
CA LYS A 80 -5.00 -12.36 2.83
C LYS A 80 -6.45 -12.08 2.44
N ILE A 81 -6.63 -11.06 1.60
CA ILE A 81 -7.93 -10.64 1.09
C ILE A 81 -7.95 -10.70 -0.43
N GLU A 82 -9.11 -11.07 -1.00
CA GLU A 82 -9.25 -11.08 -2.45
C GLU A 82 -9.13 -9.65 -3.01
N PRO A 83 -8.36 -9.41 -4.08
CA PRO A 83 -8.16 -8.08 -4.67
C PRO A 83 -9.48 -7.34 -4.94
N ASN A 84 -10.49 -8.04 -5.44
CA ASN A 84 -11.81 -7.48 -5.76
C ASN A 84 -12.57 -6.93 -4.53
N THR A 85 -12.17 -7.30 -3.31
CA THR A 85 -12.77 -6.78 -2.07
C THR A 85 -12.45 -5.31 -1.86
N PHE A 86 -11.29 -4.84 -2.32
CA PHE A 86 -10.83 -3.48 -2.04
C PHE A 86 -10.46 -2.68 -3.29
N SER A 87 -10.09 -3.33 -4.40
CA SER A 87 -9.64 -2.66 -5.63
C SER A 87 -10.61 -1.61 -6.19
N PRO A 88 -11.96 -1.73 -6.09
CA PRO A 88 -12.87 -0.69 -6.60
C PRO A 88 -12.80 0.63 -5.83
N TYR A 89 -12.24 0.61 -4.62
CA TYR A 89 -12.18 1.78 -3.72
C TYR A 89 -10.79 2.42 -3.65
N MET A 90 -9.80 1.81 -4.30
CA MET A 90 -8.42 2.26 -4.27
C MET A 90 -8.22 3.45 -5.21
N TYR A 91 -7.39 4.39 -4.78
CA TYR A 91 -6.80 5.40 -5.64
C TYR A 91 -5.29 5.20 -5.68
N HIS A 92 -4.69 5.80 -6.71
CA HIS A 92 -3.25 5.94 -6.79
C HIS A 92 -2.88 7.32 -7.32
N TYR A 93 -1.71 7.78 -6.89
CA TYR A 93 -1.07 8.99 -7.38
C TYR A 93 0.41 8.72 -7.67
N ASN A 94 0.99 9.50 -8.58
CA ASN A 94 2.40 9.43 -8.95
C ASN A 94 3.04 10.81 -8.82
N ASP A 95 4.32 10.83 -8.42
CA ASP A 95 5.23 11.98 -8.38
C ASP A 95 4.60 13.24 -7.76
N ASP A 96 4.41 14.33 -8.51
CA ASP A 96 3.93 15.61 -7.97
C ASP A 96 2.51 15.55 -7.35
N ARG A 97 1.79 14.45 -7.55
CA ARG A 97 0.45 14.21 -6.97
C ARG A 97 0.47 13.22 -5.81
N ALA A 98 1.61 12.58 -5.54
CA ALA A 98 1.83 11.67 -4.42
C ALA A 98 1.87 12.41 -3.07
#